data_AF-A0A953H6T6-F1
#
_entry.id   AF-A0A953H6T6-F1
#
_cell.length_a   1.000
_cell.length_b   1.000
_cell.length_c   1.000
_cell.angle_alpha   90.00
_cell.angle_beta   90.00
_cell.angle_gamma   90.00
#
_symmetry.space_group_name_H-M   'P 1'
#
loop_
_entity.id
_entity.type
_entity.pdbx_description
1 polymer ?
#
loop_
_entity_poly.entity_id
_entity_poly.type
_entity_poly.pdbx_seq_one_letter_code
_entity_poly.pdbx_strand_id
1 'polypeptide(L)'
;MKKVLLTILLLLGFAFLNVNAQTSKSNTQEVSIYSDTNYLKANLHLFNAVITLDEIYFSENQKAESKKLLPALKYSIDEAKRMYQSVKAKSYPETDFKTFEINVLTLEKCYLLLKDNDESCVIFP
;
A
#
# COMPACT_ATOMS: atom_id res chain seq x y z
N MET A 1 -5.96 8.29 -18.85
CA MET A 1 -6.12 7.23 -17.82
C MET A 1 -4.90 6.33 -17.62
N LYS A 2 -4.30 5.69 -18.65
CA LYS A 2 -3.04 4.90 -18.51
C LYS A 2 -1.91 5.62 -17.76
N LYS A 3 -1.87 6.96 -17.82
CA LYS A 3 -0.86 7.80 -17.16
C LYS A 3 -0.96 7.81 -15.63
N VAL A 4 -2.16 7.78 -15.04
CA VAL A 4 -2.35 7.97 -13.58
C VAL A 4 -1.94 6.72 -12.80
N LEU A 5 -2.29 5.52 -13.29
CA LEU A 5 -1.86 4.26 -12.67
C LEU A 5 -0.35 4.05 -12.84
N LEU A 6 0.22 4.44 -14.00
CA LEU A 6 1.67 4.47 -14.19
C LEU A 6 2.32 5.46 -13.20
N THR A 7 1.69 6.60 -12.90
CA THR A 7 2.17 7.53 -11.87
C THR A 7 2.06 6.95 -10.46
N ILE A 8 1.00 6.21 -10.12
CA ILE A 8 0.86 5.55 -8.81
C ILE A 8 1.86 4.38 -8.68
N LEU A 9 2.03 3.56 -9.70
CA LEU A 9 3.05 2.50 -9.78
C LEU A 9 4.47 3.07 -9.75
N LEU A 10 4.73 4.20 -10.44
CA LEU A 10 6.00 4.91 -10.37
C LEU A 10 6.24 5.49 -8.98
N LEU A 11 5.24 6.13 -8.36
CA LEU A 11 5.37 6.69 -6.99
C LEU A 11 5.62 5.58 -5.95
N LEU A 12 4.92 4.45 -6.06
CA LEU A 12 5.13 3.28 -5.19
C LEU A 12 6.48 2.59 -5.47
N GLY A 13 6.91 2.52 -6.73
CA GLY A 13 8.22 2.01 -7.13
C GLY A 13 9.39 2.90 -6.68
N PHE A 14 9.23 4.22 -6.74
CA PHE A 14 10.19 5.19 -6.20
C PHE A 14 10.27 5.15 -4.67
N ALA A 15 9.15 4.91 -3.98
CA ALA A 15 9.15 4.68 -2.54
C ALA A 15 9.93 3.40 -2.17
N PHE A 16 9.80 2.33 -2.96
CA PHE A 16 10.55 1.08 -2.77
C PHE A 16 12.06 1.24 -3.06
N LEU A 17 12.43 2.09 -4.03
CA LEU A 17 13.84 2.36 -4.37
C LEU A 17 14.53 3.30 -3.37
N ASN A 18 13.84 4.31 -2.84
CA ASN A 18 14.42 5.23 -1.84
C ASN A 18 14.68 4.56 -0.49
N VAL A 19 13.88 3.55 -0.13
CA VAL A 19 14.10 2.71 1.05
C VAL A 19 15.47 2.01 1.03
N ASN A 20 15.96 1.59 -0.14
CA ASN A 20 17.24 0.90 -0.26
C ASN A 20 18.46 1.85 -0.29
N ALA A 21 18.27 3.15 -0.55
CA ALA A 21 19.36 4.13 -0.68
C ALA A 21 19.88 4.67 0.67
N GLN A 22 19.16 4.48 1.78
CA GLN A 22 19.54 4.96 3.12
C GLN A 22 20.48 4.02 3.90
N THR A 23 21.10 3.03 3.26
CA THR A 23 22.05 2.10 3.92
C THR A 23 23.45 2.67 4.14
N SER A 24 23.66 3.97 3.94
CA SER A 24 24.98 4.59 4.01
C SER A 24 25.14 5.47 5.26
N LYS A 25 25.72 4.85 6.30
CA LYS A 25 26.47 5.43 7.44
C LYS A 25 25.68 5.77 8.72
N SER A 26 25.66 4.80 9.65
CA SER A 26 25.84 5.10 11.08
C SER A 26 26.43 3.89 11.80
N ASN A 27 27.55 4.09 12.50
CA ASN A 27 28.32 3.07 13.25
C ASN A 27 27.78 2.89 14.68
N THR A 28 26.46 2.77 14.83
CA THR A 28 25.82 2.45 16.12
C THR A 28 24.87 1.28 15.92
N GLN A 29 24.71 0.43 16.94
CA GLN A 29 23.77 -0.70 16.97
C GLN A 29 22.30 -0.22 16.95
N GLU A 30 21.92 0.57 15.96
CA GLU A 30 20.52 0.89 15.71
C GLU A 30 19.87 -0.31 15.05
N VAL A 31 18.85 -0.86 15.71
CA VAL A 31 18.00 -1.90 15.13
C VAL A 31 17.32 -1.28 13.93
N SER A 32 17.82 -1.60 12.74
CA SER A 32 17.24 -1.13 11.48
C SER A 32 15.80 -1.61 11.36
N ILE A 33 14.89 -0.70 10.99
CA ILE A 33 13.48 -1.04 10.70
C ILE A 33 13.35 -2.13 9.63
N TYR A 34 14.32 -2.26 8.73
CA TYR A 34 14.35 -3.27 7.68
C TYR A 34 14.53 -4.69 8.20
N SER A 35 15.03 -4.85 9.43
CA SER A 35 15.09 -6.15 10.10
C SER A 35 13.82 -6.49 10.89
N ASP A 36 12.87 -5.55 11.02
CA ASP A 36 11.60 -5.81 11.69
C ASP A 36 10.68 -6.66 10.79
N THR A 37 10.37 -7.87 11.25
CA THR A 37 9.47 -8.79 10.54
C THR A 37 8.07 -8.20 10.31
N ASN A 38 7.54 -7.39 11.22
CA ASN A 38 6.25 -6.72 11.01
C ASN A 38 6.35 -5.62 9.97
N TYR A 39 7.50 -4.95 9.83
CA TYR A 39 7.72 -3.97 8.75
C TYR A 39 7.74 -4.66 7.39
N LEU A 40 8.42 -5.80 7.28
CA LEU A 40 8.42 -6.60 6.05
C LEU A 40 7.01 -7.11 5.70
N LYS A 41 6.29 -7.67 6.68
CA LYS A 41 4.91 -8.16 6.46
C LYS A 41 3.95 -7.03 6.09
N ALA A 42 4.06 -5.86 6.72
CA ALA A 42 3.23 -4.71 6.37
C ALA A 42 3.41 -4.29 4.90
N ASN A 43 4.66 -4.29 4.42
CA ASN A 43 4.96 -4.00 3.01
C ASN A 43 4.44 -5.08 2.05
N LEU A 44 4.50 -6.36 2.42
CA LEU A 44 3.89 -7.44 1.64
C LEU A 44 2.37 -7.28 1.53
N HIS A 45 1.70 -6.89 2.61
CA HIS A 45 0.27 -6.63 2.58
C HIS A 45 -0.10 -5.39 1.74
N LEU A 46 0.71 -4.32 1.77
CA LEU A 46 0.54 -3.20 0.83
C LEU A 46 0.67 -3.65 -0.62
N PHE A 47 1.69 -4.45 -0.93
CA PHE A 47 1.91 -4.98 -2.27
C PHE A 47 0.75 -5.85 -2.74
N ASN A 48 0.24 -6.74 -1.87
CA ASN A 48 -0.93 -7.56 -2.18
C ASN A 48 -2.18 -6.71 -2.45
N ALA A 49 -2.41 -5.65 -1.68
CA ALA A 49 -3.51 -4.72 -1.93
C ALA A 49 -3.40 -4.04 -3.30
N VAL A 50 -2.19 -3.66 -3.71
CA VAL A 50 -1.93 -3.09 -5.05
C VAL A 50 -2.20 -4.11 -6.15
N ILE A 51 -1.73 -5.36 -6.01
CA ILE A 51 -2.03 -6.43 -6.96
C ILE A 51 -3.54 -6.67 -7.07
N THR A 52 -4.24 -6.71 -5.94
CA THR A 52 -5.70 -6.92 -5.95
C THR A 52 -6.41 -5.78 -6.70
N LEU A 53 -5.98 -4.53 -6.53
CA LEU A 53 -6.53 -3.41 -7.29
C LEU A 53 -6.21 -3.51 -8.79
N ASP A 54 -5.01 -3.94 -9.14
CA ASP A 54 -4.58 -4.16 -10.52
C ASP A 54 -5.46 -5.21 -11.21
N GLU A 55 -5.67 -6.36 -10.55
CA GLU A 55 -6.57 -7.42 -11.02
C GLU A 55 -7.99 -6.93 -11.24
N ILE A 56 -8.56 -6.17 -10.29
CA ILE A 56 -9.90 -5.59 -10.42
C ILE A 56 -9.94 -4.66 -11.63
N TYR A 57 -9.00 -3.72 -11.73
CA TYR A 57 -9.00 -2.68 -12.75
C TYR A 57 -8.81 -3.21 -14.17
N PHE A 58 -7.97 -4.23 -14.34
CA PHE A 58 -7.70 -4.84 -15.64
C PHE A 58 -8.63 -6.00 -15.99
N SER A 59 -9.55 -6.38 -15.09
CA SER A 59 -10.55 -7.39 -15.39
C SER A 59 -11.54 -6.93 -16.48
N GLU A 60 -11.95 -7.87 -17.34
CA GLU A 60 -12.98 -7.62 -18.36
C GLU A 60 -14.34 -7.28 -17.73
N ASN A 61 -14.60 -7.79 -16.52
CA ASN A 61 -15.81 -7.53 -15.74
C ASN A 61 -15.46 -6.97 -14.37
N GLN A 62 -15.13 -5.68 -14.35
CA GLN A 62 -14.71 -4.95 -13.13
C GLN A 62 -15.72 -5.07 -11.99
N LYS A 63 -17.03 -5.07 -12.26
CA LYS A 63 -18.06 -5.17 -11.21
C LYS A 63 -18.04 -6.55 -10.54
N ALA A 64 -18.00 -7.62 -11.34
CA ALA A 64 -17.94 -8.97 -10.80
C ALA A 64 -16.62 -9.22 -10.05
N GLU A 65 -15.49 -8.81 -10.63
CA GLU A 65 -14.18 -9.03 -10.03
C GLU A 65 -14.00 -8.19 -8.76
N SER A 66 -14.51 -6.93 -8.75
CA SER A 66 -14.58 -6.11 -7.53
C SER A 66 -15.31 -6.85 -6.43
N LYS A 67 -16.52 -7.34 -6.68
CA LYS A 67 -17.32 -8.05 -5.65
C LYS A 67 -16.59 -9.28 -5.08
N LYS A 68 -15.86 -9.99 -5.93
CA LYS A 68 -15.07 -11.17 -5.55
C LYS A 68 -13.83 -10.82 -4.73
N LEU A 69 -13.10 -9.77 -5.12
CA LEU A 69 -11.79 -9.44 -4.57
C LEU A 69 -11.82 -8.37 -3.47
N LEU A 70 -12.93 -7.66 -3.31
CA LEU A 70 -13.10 -6.61 -2.29
C LEU A 70 -12.79 -7.08 -0.85
N PRO A 71 -13.15 -8.31 -0.42
CA PRO A 71 -12.75 -8.82 0.90
C PRO A 71 -11.24 -8.99 1.04
N ALA A 72 -10.56 -9.48 -0.01
CA ALA A 72 -9.10 -9.68 -0.01
C ALA A 72 -8.34 -8.35 -0.01
N LEU A 73 -8.85 -7.36 -0.75
CA LEU A 73 -8.34 -5.99 -0.73
C LEU A 73 -8.44 -5.40 0.68
N LYS A 74 -9.61 -5.50 1.33
CA LYS A 74 -9.82 -4.97 2.68
C LYS A 74 -8.91 -5.63 3.70
N TYR A 75 -8.81 -6.96 3.64
CA TYR A 75 -7.92 -7.74 4.51
C TYR A 75 -6.47 -7.27 4.40
N SER A 76 -5.97 -7.10 3.18
CA SER A 76 -4.60 -6.65 2.93
C SER A 76 -4.34 -5.24 3.47
N ILE A 77 -5.28 -4.31 3.28
CA ILE A 77 -5.19 -2.95 3.82
C ILE A 77 -5.16 -2.97 5.36
N ASP A 78 -6.05 -3.73 5.98
CA ASP A 78 -6.17 -3.81 7.44
C ASP A 78 -4.93 -4.43 8.09
N GLU A 79 -4.40 -5.50 7.51
CA GLU A 79 -3.19 -6.15 8.02
C GLU A 79 -1.95 -5.28 7.83
N ALA A 80 -1.81 -4.60 6.68
CA ALA A 80 -0.76 -3.62 6.49
C ALA A 80 -0.81 -2.57 7.60
N LYS A 81 -1.97 -1.96 7.82
CA LYS A 81 -2.18 -0.92 8.84
C LYS A 81 -1.86 -1.44 10.24
N ARG A 82 -2.39 -2.61 10.62
CA ARG A 82 -2.18 -3.22 11.94
C ARG A 82 -0.71 -3.47 12.24
N MET A 83 0.00 -4.09 11.30
CA MET A 83 1.42 -4.42 11.47
C MET A 83 2.28 -3.17 11.52
N TYR A 84 1.97 -2.17 10.69
CA TYR A 84 2.75 -0.94 10.68
C TYR A 84 2.54 -0.08 11.92
N GLN A 85 1.33 -0.05 12.50
CA GLN A 85 1.11 0.57 13.81
C GLN A 85 1.95 -0.11 14.90
N SER A 86 2.10 -1.44 14.84
CA SER A 86 3.01 -2.17 15.74
C SER A 86 4.47 -1.79 15.55
N VAL A 87 4.92 -1.53 14.32
CA VAL A 87 6.30 -1.06 14.02
C VAL A 87 6.50 0.38 14.50
N LYS A 88 5.54 1.27 14.21
CA LYS A 88 5.57 2.68 14.61
C LYS A 88 5.69 2.84 16.13
N ALA A 89 5.06 1.96 16.90
CA ALA A 89 5.15 1.95 18.36
C ALA A 89 6.55 1.63 18.90
N LYS A 90 7.41 0.94 18.13
CA LYS A 90 8.77 0.56 18.56
C LYS A 90 9.80 1.69 18.47
N SER A 91 9.40 2.88 18.00
CA SER A 91 10.21 4.10 17.93
C SER A 91 11.55 3.91 17.20
N TYR A 92 11.51 4.01 15.87
CA TYR A 92 12.71 4.04 15.03
C TYR A 92 13.11 5.51 14.77
N PRO A 93 14.25 5.98 15.31
CA PRO A 93 14.59 7.41 15.39
C PRO A 93 14.82 8.10 14.03
N GLU A 94 15.01 7.34 12.95
CA GLU A 94 15.24 7.88 11.59
C GLU A 94 14.14 7.55 10.57
N THR A 95 13.07 6.86 10.99
CA THR A 95 12.01 6.44 10.06
C THR A 95 10.89 7.48 9.97
N ASP A 96 10.73 8.10 8.80
CA ASP A 96 9.50 8.81 8.46
C ASP A 96 8.44 7.82 7.93
N PHE A 97 7.35 7.70 8.68
CA PHE A 97 6.24 6.81 8.40
C PHE A 97 5.21 7.38 7.40
N LYS A 98 5.36 8.64 6.96
CA LYS A 98 4.39 9.34 6.09
C LYS A 98 4.08 8.63 4.78
N THR A 99 5.10 8.10 4.11
CA THR A 99 4.91 7.43 2.80
C THR A 99 3.95 6.26 2.93
N PHE A 100 4.10 5.46 3.98
CA PHE A 100 3.18 4.36 4.25
C PHE A 100 1.78 4.86 4.61
N GLU A 101 1.67 5.89 5.45
CA GLU A 101 0.38 6.46 5.83
C GLU A 101 -0.40 6.95 4.61
N ILE A 102 0.28 7.61 3.67
CA ILE A 102 -0.29 8.04 2.39
C ILE A 102 -0.72 6.83 1.54
N ASN A 103 0.10 5.78 1.47
CA ASN A 103 -0.22 4.58 0.71
C ASN A 103 -1.45 3.86 1.26
N VAL A 104 -1.52 3.65 2.58
CA VAL A 104 -2.69 3.04 3.25
C VAL A 104 -3.93 3.89 3.01
N LEU A 105 -3.86 5.21 3.22
CA LEU A 105 -4.99 6.11 3.00
C LEU A 105 -5.48 6.06 1.54
N THR A 106 -4.56 5.99 0.58
CA THR A 106 -4.89 5.88 -0.85
C THR A 106 -5.62 4.57 -1.14
N LEU A 107 -5.12 3.45 -0.61
CA LEU A 107 -5.77 2.15 -0.76
C LEU A 107 -7.14 2.09 -0.08
N GLU A 108 -7.30 2.69 1.11
CA GLU A 108 -8.59 2.81 1.80
C GLU A 108 -9.60 3.59 0.95
N LYS A 109 -9.19 4.69 0.30
CA LYS A 109 -10.05 5.43 -0.63
C LYS A 109 -10.45 4.59 -1.84
N CYS A 110 -9.51 3.86 -2.45
CA CYS A 110 -9.83 2.95 -3.54
C CYS A 110 -10.84 1.87 -3.11
N TYR A 111 -10.65 1.30 -1.92
CA TYR A 111 -11.59 0.33 -1.36
C TYR A 111 -13.01 0.92 -1.21
N LEU A 112 -13.13 2.13 -0.66
CA LEU A 112 -14.45 2.79 -0.50
C LEU A 112 -15.12 3.04 -1.84
N LEU A 113 -14.37 3.52 -2.83
CA LEU A 113 -14.88 3.74 -4.19
C LEU A 113 -15.37 2.42 -4.84
N LEU A 114 -14.67 1.31 -4.63
CA LEU A 114 -15.09 0.01 -5.15
C LEU A 114 -16.28 -0.58 -4.38
N LYS A 115 -16.37 -0.31 -3.08
CA LYS A 115 -17.46 -0.78 -2.21
C LYS A 115 -18.78 -0.07 -2.53
N ASP A 116 -18.73 1.24 -2.75
CA ASP A 116 -19.92 2.08 -2.93
C ASP A 116 -20.46 2.05 -4.38
N ASN A 117 -19.71 1.45 -5.32
CA ASN A 117 -20.04 1.36 -6.75
C ASN A 117 -21.08 0.28 -7.08
N ASP A 118 -22.29 0.39 -6.52
CA ASP A 118 -23.42 -0.41 -7.02
C ASP A 118 -24.03 0.18 -8.32
N GLU A 119 -23.88 1.49 -8.62
CA GLU A 119 -24.53 2.09 -9.82
C GLU A 119 -23.80 3.21 -10.61
N SER A 120 -22.63 3.75 -10.25
CA SER A 120 -22.04 4.82 -11.10
C SER A 120 -20.52 5.01 -10.98
N CYS A 121 -19.75 4.20 -11.71
CA CYS A 121 -18.38 4.58 -12.02
C CYS A 121 -18.39 5.58 -13.19
N VAL A 122 -18.65 6.85 -12.88
CA VAL A 122 -18.19 7.98 -13.68
C VAL A 122 -16.84 8.40 -13.11
N ILE A 123 -15.82 8.27 -13.97
CA ILE A 123 -14.43 8.58 -13.73
C ILE A 123 -14.28 10.09 -13.43
N PHE A 124 -13.63 10.46 -12.32
CA PHE A 124 -13.26 11.86 -12.02
C PHE A 124 -12.20 12.37 -13.03
N PRO A 125 -12.23 13.68 -13.38
CA PRO A 125 -11.49 14.30 -14.49
C PRO A 125 -9.96 14.27 -14.36
#